data_AF-A0A9N8E5K8-F1
#
_entry.id   AF-A0A9N8E5K8-F1
#
_cell.length_a   1.000
_cell.length_b   1.000
_cell.length_c   1.000
_cell.angle_alpha   90.00
_cell.angle_beta   90.00
_cell.angle_gamma   90.00
#
_symmetry.space_group_name_H-M   'P 1'
#
loop_
_entity.id
_entity.type
_entity.pdbx_description
1 polymer ?
#
loop_
_entity_poly.entity_id
_entity_poly.type
_entity_poly.pdbx_seq_one_letter_code
_entity_poly.pdbx_strand_id
1 'polypeptide(L)'
;MKYTTALVTALMAAPALAFAPIAPNTRSASTALNAEIRPKTEKSEELRFGWDGTTALGGAVENAAPARMLEDIRAAGETIPDECEIFNANLEMDASDLTFEDVMELIDTHYESQLLEFKNGDMLNKQGENEGSAKILSYAALSNLDKDLTLKLWGQYYRDVVASPDGDDHQNIRNFMKTGWEGVPFENGIALTRKQVGENEWDAFAESWIP
;
A
#
# COMPACT_ATOMS: atom_id res chain seq x y z
N MET A 1 66.65 33.18 -44.60
CA MET A 1 66.39 31.72 -44.57
C MET A 1 64.88 31.59 -44.75
N LYS A 2 64.30 31.30 -45.92
CA LYS A 2 64.20 29.99 -46.65
C LYS A 2 63.86 28.85 -45.66
N TYR A 3 62.74 28.13 -45.72
CA TYR A 3 62.13 27.50 -46.90
C TYR A 3 60.60 27.35 -46.83
N THR A 4 60.02 27.43 -48.03
CA THR A 4 58.66 27.12 -48.46
C THR A 4 58.44 25.60 -48.56
N THR A 5 57.29 25.10 -48.11
CA THR A 5 56.75 23.81 -48.58
C THR A 5 55.24 23.95 -48.79
N ALA A 6 54.85 24.14 -50.04
CA ALA A 6 53.47 24.02 -50.50
C ALA A 6 53.24 22.56 -50.88
N LEU A 7 52.25 21.90 -50.27
CA LEU A 7 51.82 20.56 -50.68
C LEU A 7 50.58 20.74 -51.57
N VAL A 8 50.76 20.48 -52.86
CA VAL A 8 49.70 20.34 -53.86
C VAL A 8 49.35 18.87 -53.93
N THR A 9 48.09 18.51 -53.66
CA THR A 9 47.61 17.15 -53.87
C THR A 9 46.47 17.17 -54.89
N ALA A 10 46.68 16.43 -55.96
CA ALA A 10 45.86 16.40 -57.17
C ALA A 10 44.55 15.63 -56.99
N LEU A 11 43.56 16.07 -57.76
CA LEU A 11 42.24 15.51 -57.98
C LEU A 11 42.30 14.13 -58.67
N MET A 12 41.56 13.15 -58.16
CA MET A 12 41.04 12.02 -58.95
C MET A 12 39.62 11.71 -58.49
N ALA A 13 38.63 12.14 -59.30
CA ALA A 13 37.23 11.77 -59.13
C ALA A 13 36.99 10.45 -59.89
N ALA A 14 36.60 9.40 -59.17
CA ALA A 14 36.07 8.16 -59.75
C ALA A 14 34.54 8.15 -59.59
N PRO A 15 33.76 7.70 -60.60
CA PRO A 15 32.33 7.54 -60.43
C PRO A 15 32.06 6.21 -59.72
N ALA A 16 31.67 6.25 -58.45
CA ALA A 16 31.13 5.09 -57.76
C ALA A 16 29.67 4.88 -58.20
N LEU A 17 29.45 3.96 -59.14
CA LEU A 17 28.16 3.30 -59.30
C LEU A 17 27.99 2.34 -58.12
N ALA A 18 27.04 2.61 -57.22
CA ALA A 18 26.61 1.61 -56.24
C ALA A 18 25.15 1.81 -55.83
N PHE A 19 24.31 0.91 -56.36
CA PHE A 19 23.17 0.27 -55.70
C PHE A 19 22.22 1.16 -54.88
N ALA A 20 21.10 1.52 -55.48
CA ALA A 20 19.90 1.87 -54.72
C ALA A 20 19.35 0.60 -54.04
N PRO A 21 19.18 0.56 -52.71
CA PRO A 21 18.52 -0.56 -52.05
C PRO A 21 17.04 -0.55 -52.42
N ILE A 22 16.59 -1.68 -52.98
CA ILE A 22 15.17 -1.98 -53.17
C ILE A 22 14.53 -1.99 -51.77
N ALA A 23 13.59 -1.08 -51.54
CA ALA A 23 12.81 -1.06 -50.31
C ALA A 23 12.07 -2.41 -50.17
N PRO A 24 12.30 -3.18 -49.09
CA PRO A 24 11.53 -4.38 -48.84
C PRO A 24 10.09 -3.97 -48.52
N ASN A 25 9.17 -4.48 -49.34
CA ASN A 25 7.74 -4.39 -49.17
C ASN A 25 7.38 -4.84 -47.74
N THR A 26 6.95 -3.92 -46.88
CA THR A 26 6.48 -4.22 -45.53
C THR A 26 5.12 -4.93 -45.62
N ARG A 27 5.15 -6.24 -45.85
CA ARG A 27 4.00 -7.07 -45.49
C ARG A 27 3.92 -7.08 -43.96
N SER A 28 2.92 -6.38 -43.44
CA SER A 28 2.51 -6.50 -42.04
C SER A 28 2.08 -7.95 -41.81
N ALA A 29 2.96 -8.76 -41.24
CA ALA A 29 2.62 -10.09 -40.75
C ALA A 29 1.91 -9.90 -39.42
N SER A 30 0.59 -9.72 -39.47
CA SER A 30 -0.26 -9.74 -38.29
C SER A 30 -0.31 -11.19 -37.79
N THR A 31 0.54 -11.55 -36.83
CA THR A 31 0.38 -12.80 -36.08
C THR A 31 -0.74 -12.61 -35.07
N ALA A 32 -1.99 -12.63 -35.54
CA ALA A 32 -3.13 -12.88 -34.68
C ALA A 32 -3.09 -14.37 -34.32
N LEU A 33 -2.61 -14.69 -33.12
CA LEU A 33 -2.86 -15.99 -32.49
C LEU A 33 -4.38 -16.11 -32.32
N ASN A 34 -5.03 -16.88 -33.18
CA ASN A 34 -6.42 -17.28 -32.95
C ASN A 34 -6.43 -18.21 -31.74
N ALA A 35 -6.79 -17.67 -30.56
CA ALA A 35 -7.17 -18.48 -29.42
C ALA A 35 -8.52 -19.12 -29.76
N GLU A 36 -8.49 -20.39 -30.19
CA GLU A 36 -9.70 -21.17 -30.40
C GLU A 36 -10.30 -21.52 -29.03
N ILE A 37 -11.33 -20.80 -28.63
CA ILE A 37 -12.06 -21.04 -27.38
C ILE A 37 -12.81 -22.37 -27.56
N ARG A 38 -12.35 -23.41 -26.85
CA ARG A 38 -13.03 -24.71 -26.87
C ARG A 38 -14.45 -24.57 -26.30
N PRO A 39 -15.45 -25.26 -26.89
CA PRO A 39 -16.79 -25.29 -26.33
C PRO A 39 -16.79 -25.96 -24.95
N LYS A 40 -17.74 -25.57 -24.12
CA LYS A 40 -17.94 -26.08 -22.75
C LYS A 40 -18.03 -27.61 -22.76
N THR A 41 -17.05 -28.29 -22.16
CA THR A 41 -17.09 -29.74 -21.94
C THR A 41 -18.02 -30.07 -20.76
N GLU A 42 -18.72 -31.21 -20.83
CA GLU A 42 -19.68 -31.68 -19.80
C GLU A 42 -19.10 -31.77 -18.39
N LYS A 43 -17.77 -31.88 -18.23
CA LYS A 43 -17.08 -31.86 -16.92
C LYS A 43 -17.12 -30.53 -16.17
N SER A 44 -17.78 -29.51 -16.70
CA SER A 44 -17.85 -28.17 -16.10
C SER A 44 -19.00 -27.96 -15.10
N GLU A 45 -19.87 -28.96 -14.90
CA GLU A 45 -21.06 -28.82 -14.04
C GLU A 45 -20.78 -28.98 -12.54
N GLU A 46 -19.60 -29.47 -12.12
CA GLU A 46 -19.26 -29.68 -10.70
C GLU A 46 -18.23 -28.70 -10.12
N LEU A 47 -17.85 -27.65 -10.86
CA LEU A 47 -16.98 -26.62 -10.29
C LEU A 47 -17.83 -25.52 -9.64
N ARG A 48 -18.09 -25.69 -8.34
CA ARG A 48 -18.69 -24.69 -7.43
C ARG A 48 -17.87 -23.40 -7.26
N PHE A 49 -16.77 -23.28 -7.99
CA PHE A 49 -15.90 -22.11 -8.04
C PHE A 49 -15.57 -21.87 -9.52
N GLY A 50 -16.33 -20.98 -10.18
CA GLY A 50 -16.28 -20.89 -11.63
C GLY A 50 -16.83 -19.58 -12.20
N TRP A 51 -16.07 -19.00 -13.12
CA TRP A 51 -16.47 -17.92 -14.01
C TRP A 51 -17.42 -18.46 -15.08
N ASP A 52 -18.60 -17.86 -15.27
CA ASP A 52 -19.61 -18.37 -16.23
C ASP A 52 -19.45 -17.83 -17.66
N GLY A 53 -18.42 -17.00 -17.89
CA GLY A 53 -18.19 -16.31 -19.16
C GLY A 53 -18.79 -14.90 -19.22
N THR A 54 -19.68 -14.55 -18.29
CA THR A 54 -20.33 -13.23 -18.18
C THR A 54 -20.27 -12.62 -16.78
N THR A 55 -20.25 -13.44 -15.73
CA THR A 55 -20.26 -13.06 -14.31
C THR A 55 -19.46 -14.09 -13.50
N ALA A 56 -18.74 -13.64 -12.47
CA ALA A 56 -18.11 -14.55 -11.51
C ALA A 56 -19.19 -15.14 -10.59
N LEU A 57 -19.42 -16.47 -10.63
CA LEU A 57 -20.43 -17.15 -9.82
C LEU A 57 -19.91 -17.51 -8.41
N GLY A 58 -19.36 -16.51 -7.71
CA GLY A 58 -19.01 -16.63 -6.29
C GLY A 58 -17.73 -17.43 -6.05
N GLY A 59 -16.62 -16.71 -5.92
CA GLY A 59 -15.64 -17.05 -4.89
C GLY A 59 -15.94 -16.20 -3.67
N ALA A 60 -15.54 -16.63 -2.48
CA ALA A 60 -15.47 -15.72 -1.34
C ALA A 60 -14.54 -14.57 -1.74
N VAL A 61 -15.12 -13.49 -2.26
CA VAL A 61 -14.58 -12.18 -1.99
C VAL A 61 -14.74 -12.13 -0.49
N GLU A 62 -13.66 -12.41 0.24
CA GLU A 62 -13.58 -11.98 1.62
C GLU A 62 -13.97 -10.51 1.54
N ASN A 63 -15.21 -10.20 1.96
CA ASN A 63 -15.72 -8.84 1.92
C ASN A 63 -14.88 -8.12 2.96
N ALA A 64 -13.71 -7.61 2.55
CA ALA A 64 -12.98 -6.64 3.32
C ALA A 64 -14.03 -5.59 3.69
N ALA A 65 -14.34 -5.49 4.98
CA ALA A 65 -15.40 -4.62 5.44
C ALA A 65 -15.15 -3.24 4.82
N PRO A 66 -16.16 -2.54 4.28
CA PRO A 66 -15.91 -1.23 3.73
C PRO A 66 -15.27 -0.34 4.81
N ALA A 67 -14.35 0.54 4.41
CA ALA A 67 -13.73 1.48 5.33
C ALA A 67 -14.82 2.24 6.10
N ARG A 68 -14.66 2.29 7.42
CA ARG A 68 -15.63 2.92 8.32
C ARG A 68 -15.16 4.34 8.66
N MET A 69 -16.12 5.25 8.79
CA MET A 69 -15.81 6.61 9.24
C MET A 69 -15.48 6.61 10.73
N LEU A 70 -14.46 7.39 11.12
CA LEU A 70 -14.02 7.49 12.52
C LEU A 70 -15.16 7.94 13.45
N GLU A 71 -16.02 8.84 12.97
CA GLU A 71 -17.18 9.33 13.71
C GLU A 71 -18.20 8.22 14.00
N ASP A 72 -18.47 7.34 13.03
CA ASP A 72 -19.39 6.22 13.19
C ASP A 72 -18.83 5.18 14.18
N ILE A 73 -17.52 4.92 14.14
CA ILE A 73 -16.85 4.00 15.08
C ILE A 73 -16.99 4.53 16.52
N ARG A 74 -16.72 5.82 16.72
CA ARG A 74 -16.85 6.47 18.03
C ARG A 74 -18.30 6.52 18.50
N ALA A 75 -19.25 6.80 17.61
CA ALA A 75 -20.68 6.83 17.92
C ALA A 75 -21.21 5.43 18.29
N ALA A 76 -20.65 4.36 17.70
CA ALA A 76 -20.96 2.98 18.06
C ALA A 76 -20.38 2.57 19.43
N GLY A 77 -19.51 3.38 20.04
CA GLY A 77 -18.88 3.08 21.33
C GLY A 77 -17.85 1.96 21.25
N GLU A 78 -17.26 1.73 20.08
CA GLU A 78 -16.22 0.71 19.90
C GLU A 78 -14.96 1.11 20.68
N THR A 79 -14.52 0.24 21.58
CA THR A 79 -13.30 0.44 22.37
C THR A 79 -12.10 -0.22 21.69
N ILE A 80 -10.91 0.24 22.05
CA ILE A 80 -9.66 -0.43 21.68
C ILE A 80 -9.48 -1.70 22.54
N PRO A 81 -8.69 -2.69 22.09
CA PRO A 81 -8.36 -3.86 22.91
C PRO A 81 -7.55 -3.50 24.16
N ASP A 82 -7.73 -4.26 25.24
CA ASP A 82 -7.05 -4.05 26.53
C ASP A 82 -5.50 -4.02 26.40
N GLU A 83 -4.94 -4.88 25.54
CA GLU A 83 -3.49 -4.90 25.25
C GLU A 83 -3.01 -3.60 24.61
N CYS A 84 -3.84 -2.98 23.76
CA CYS A 84 -3.56 -1.67 23.17
C CYS A 84 -3.65 -0.54 24.22
N GLU A 85 -4.55 -0.65 25.20
CA GLU A 85 -4.61 0.31 26.32
C GLU A 85 -3.34 0.26 27.16
N ILE A 86 -2.89 -0.95 27.50
CA ILE A 86 -1.63 -1.16 28.24
C ILE A 86 -0.44 -0.62 27.44
N PHE A 87 -0.41 -0.88 26.13
CA PHE A 87 0.64 -0.36 25.25
C PHE A 87 0.65 1.18 25.24
N ASN A 88 -0.51 1.82 25.12
CA ASN A 88 -0.62 3.29 25.12
C ASN A 88 -0.14 3.89 26.45
N ALA A 89 -0.44 3.25 27.58
CA ALA A 89 0.07 3.69 28.88
C ALA A 89 1.61 3.59 28.96
N ASN A 90 2.20 2.54 28.40
CA ASN A 90 3.66 2.40 28.35
C ASN A 90 4.30 3.46 27.45
N LEU A 91 3.67 3.79 26.31
CA LEU A 91 4.11 4.83 25.38
C LEU A 91 4.18 6.23 26.03
N GLU A 92 3.26 6.52 26.96
CA GLU A 92 3.26 7.74 27.75
C GLU A 92 4.45 7.82 28.71
N MET A 93 4.83 6.68 29.31
CA MET A 93 5.91 6.60 30.29
C MET A 93 7.30 6.66 29.63
N ASP A 94 7.58 5.77 28.68
CA ASP A 94 8.85 5.72 27.96
C ASP A 94 8.66 5.06 26.58
N ALA A 95 9.17 5.72 25.53
CA ALA A 95 9.12 5.25 24.16
C ALA A 95 10.51 5.24 23.49
N SER A 96 11.57 5.34 24.29
CA SER A 96 12.95 5.43 23.79
C SER A 96 13.38 4.19 23.00
N ASP A 97 12.99 3.00 23.49
CA ASP A 97 13.30 1.72 22.86
C ASP A 97 12.23 1.25 21.86
N LEU A 98 11.13 1.98 21.70
CA LEU A 98 10.05 1.58 20.80
C LEU A 98 10.53 1.56 19.34
N THR A 99 10.24 0.46 18.66
CA THR A 99 10.47 0.31 17.22
C THR A 99 9.14 0.37 16.45
N PHE A 100 9.22 0.77 15.19
CA PHE A 100 8.11 0.79 14.26
C PHE A 100 7.53 -0.63 14.08
N GLU A 101 8.39 -1.64 14.06
CA GLU A 101 8.03 -3.05 13.93
C GLU A 101 7.15 -3.52 15.09
N ASP A 102 7.48 -3.13 16.34
CA ASP A 102 6.65 -3.47 17.51
C ASP A 102 5.23 -2.90 17.37
N VAL A 103 5.12 -1.67 16.86
CA VAL A 103 3.83 -1.01 16.61
C VAL A 103 3.06 -1.71 15.50
N MET A 104 3.73 -2.10 14.42
CA MET A 104 3.08 -2.86 13.34
C MET A 104 2.58 -4.22 13.84
N GLU A 105 3.36 -4.93 14.66
CA GLU A 105 2.97 -6.23 15.22
C GLU A 105 1.74 -6.10 16.13
N LEU A 106 1.70 -5.09 17.01
CA LEU A 106 0.54 -4.81 17.85
C LEU A 106 -0.71 -4.53 16.99
N ILE A 107 -0.59 -3.66 15.98
CA ILE A 107 -1.70 -3.30 15.10
C ILE A 107 -2.17 -4.54 14.34
N ASP A 108 -1.25 -5.29 13.73
CA ASP A 108 -1.57 -6.46 12.92
C ASP A 108 -2.12 -7.61 13.77
N THR A 109 -1.84 -7.66 15.07
CA THR A 109 -2.42 -8.63 15.99
C THR A 109 -3.90 -8.36 16.22
N HIS A 110 -4.29 -7.10 16.44
CA HIS A 110 -5.65 -6.75 16.86
C HIS A 110 -6.55 -6.15 15.77
N TYR A 111 -5.98 -5.72 14.65
CA TYR A 111 -6.70 -5.04 13.59
C TYR A 111 -6.43 -5.70 12.24
N GLU A 112 -7.43 -5.64 11.37
CA GLU A 112 -7.30 -5.91 9.94
C GLU A 112 -7.06 -4.59 9.21
N SER A 113 -5.95 -4.51 8.50
CA SER A 113 -5.60 -3.33 7.72
C SER A 113 -6.21 -3.38 6.32
N GLN A 114 -6.57 -2.21 5.82
CA GLN A 114 -7.17 -2.03 4.50
C GLN A 114 -6.39 -1.00 3.71
N LEU A 115 -6.32 -1.21 2.40
CA LEU A 115 -5.66 -0.26 1.52
C LEU A 115 -6.61 0.92 1.31
N LEU A 116 -6.24 2.09 1.83
CA LEU A 116 -7.00 3.33 1.66
C LEU A 116 -6.09 4.48 1.24
N GLU A 117 -6.64 5.37 0.44
CA GLU A 117 -6.04 6.68 0.18
C GLU A 117 -6.29 7.59 1.38
N PHE A 118 -5.25 8.29 1.86
CA PHE A 118 -5.37 9.21 2.97
C PHE A 118 -4.54 10.49 2.74
N LYS A 119 -5.01 11.59 3.33
CA LYS A 119 -4.33 12.88 3.32
C LYS A 119 -3.61 13.13 4.63
N ASN A 120 -2.42 13.71 4.56
CA ASN A 120 -1.62 14.13 5.69
C ASN A 120 -0.95 15.48 5.38
N GLY A 121 -1.60 16.56 5.81
CA GLY A 121 -1.22 17.92 5.45
C GLY A 121 -1.36 18.16 3.95
N ASP A 122 -0.27 18.55 3.30
CA ASP A 122 -0.24 18.79 1.85
C ASP A 122 0.00 17.51 1.03
N MET A 123 0.27 16.38 1.70
CA MET A 123 0.54 15.10 1.06
C MET A 123 -0.75 14.28 0.91
N LEU A 124 -0.99 13.79 -0.31
CA LEU A 124 -2.00 12.79 -0.61
C LEU A 124 -1.30 11.45 -0.87
N ASN A 125 -1.59 10.44 -0.05
CA ASN A 125 -1.03 9.10 -0.18
C ASN A 125 -2.07 8.21 -0.86
N LYS A 126 -1.76 7.66 -2.03
CA LYS A 126 -2.69 6.80 -2.76
C LYS A 126 -2.88 5.47 -2.05
N GLN A 127 -3.91 4.73 -2.45
CA GLN A 127 -4.13 3.37 -1.99
C GLN A 127 -2.88 2.49 -2.17
N GLY A 128 -2.39 1.87 -1.09
CA GLY A 128 -1.17 1.04 -1.08
C GLY A 128 0.14 1.82 -0.95
N GLU A 129 0.12 3.15 -0.91
CA GLU A 129 1.29 3.96 -0.60
C GLU A 129 1.37 4.27 0.90
N ASN A 130 2.57 4.15 1.47
CA ASN A 130 2.83 4.48 2.87
C ASN A 130 1.87 3.80 3.86
N GLU A 131 1.57 2.52 3.60
CA GLU A 131 0.61 1.72 4.39
C GLU A 131 0.89 1.78 5.90
N GLY A 132 2.16 1.73 6.28
CA GLY A 132 2.57 1.87 7.68
C GLY A 132 2.12 3.18 8.34
N SER A 133 2.17 4.29 7.60
CA SER A 133 1.66 5.58 8.09
C SER A 133 0.13 5.60 8.12
N ALA A 134 -0.55 4.96 7.17
CA ALA A 134 -2.01 4.81 7.20
C ALA A 134 -2.46 4.03 8.44
N LYS A 135 -1.76 2.94 8.78
CA LYS A 135 -1.99 2.12 9.98
C LYS A 135 -1.76 2.94 11.26
N ILE A 136 -0.63 3.63 11.39
CA ILE A 136 -0.32 4.46 12.58
C ILE A 136 -1.37 5.53 12.80
N LEU A 137 -1.69 6.32 11.76
CA LEU A 137 -2.66 7.41 11.87
C LEU A 137 -4.05 6.88 12.23
N SER A 138 -4.45 5.77 11.61
CA SER A 138 -5.70 5.08 11.92
C SER A 138 -5.75 4.60 13.37
N TYR A 139 -4.70 3.91 13.83
CA TYR A 139 -4.61 3.40 15.20
C TYR A 139 -4.65 4.54 16.21
N ALA A 140 -3.83 5.56 16.01
CA ALA A 140 -3.77 6.71 16.91
C ALA A 140 -5.10 7.47 16.98
N ALA A 141 -5.83 7.56 15.87
CA ALA A 141 -7.16 8.17 15.85
C ALA A 141 -8.20 7.33 16.61
N LEU A 142 -8.15 6.00 16.48
CA LEU A 142 -9.00 5.07 17.23
C LEU A 142 -8.69 5.11 18.74
N SER A 143 -7.41 5.17 19.11
CA SER A 143 -6.94 5.28 20.49
C SER A 143 -7.04 6.68 21.08
N ASN A 144 -7.52 7.68 20.33
CA ASN A 144 -7.60 9.08 20.74
C ASN A 144 -6.25 9.65 21.25
N LEU A 145 -5.14 9.25 20.63
CA LEU A 145 -3.82 9.74 21.01
C LEU A 145 -3.62 11.19 20.58
N ASP A 146 -2.89 11.95 21.40
CA ASP A 146 -2.47 13.29 21.02
C ASP A 146 -1.42 13.27 19.91
N LYS A 147 -1.07 14.46 19.41
CA LYS A 147 -0.09 14.60 18.34
C LYS A 147 1.28 14.05 18.72
N ASP A 148 1.72 14.26 19.96
CA ASP A 148 3.08 13.95 20.39
C ASP A 148 3.25 12.43 20.62
N LEU A 149 2.25 11.78 21.21
CA LEU A 149 2.17 10.32 21.34
C LEU A 149 2.06 9.66 19.97
N THR A 150 1.26 10.22 19.07
CA THR A 150 1.16 9.70 17.69
C THR A 150 2.49 9.75 16.97
N LEU A 151 3.28 10.83 17.14
CA LEU A 151 4.63 10.93 16.57
C LEU A 151 5.57 9.83 17.08
N LYS A 152 5.46 9.46 18.36
CA LYS A 152 6.27 8.37 18.94
C LYS A 152 5.96 7.00 18.32
N LEU A 153 4.76 6.77 17.78
CA LEU A 153 4.39 5.49 17.16
C LEU A 153 5.21 5.17 15.89
N TRP A 154 5.80 6.16 15.23
CA TRP A 154 6.75 5.90 14.14
C TRP A 154 8.12 5.39 14.65
N GLY A 155 8.32 5.31 15.97
CA GLY A 155 9.49 4.71 16.60
C GLY A 155 10.80 5.36 16.18
N GLN A 156 11.73 4.55 15.69
CA GLN A 156 13.03 4.97 15.17
C GLN A 156 12.92 6.02 14.05
N TYR A 157 11.93 5.91 13.15
CA TYR A 157 11.81 6.84 12.03
C TYR A 157 11.48 8.26 12.48
N TYR A 158 10.72 8.41 13.56
CA TYR A 158 10.48 9.73 14.15
C TYR A 158 11.77 10.30 14.76
N ARG A 159 12.54 9.47 15.47
CA ARG A 159 13.83 9.89 16.05
C ARG A 159 14.82 10.32 14.97
N ASP A 160 14.86 9.61 13.84
CA ASP A 160 15.71 9.94 12.70
C ASP A 160 15.32 11.28 12.06
N VAL A 161 14.02 11.53 11.88
CA VAL A 161 13.49 12.82 11.38
C VAL A 161 13.85 13.98 12.30
N VAL A 162 13.76 13.78 13.63
CA VAL A 162 14.14 14.79 14.63
C VAL A 162 15.65 15.03 14.60
N ALA A 163 16.46 14.00 14.40
CA ALA A 163 17.91 14.12 14.30
C ALA A 163 18.38 14.76 12.97
N SER A 164 17.55 14.70 11.91
CA SER A 164 17.84 15.23 10.58
C SER A 164 16.80 16.30 10.17
N PRO A 165 16.89 17.53 10.70
CA PRO A 165 15.89 18.57 10.44
C PRO A 165 15.83 18.99 8.97
N ASP A 166 16.96 18.93 8.26
CA ASP A 166 17.07 19.31 6.84
C ASP A 166 16.85 18.13 5.87
N GLY A 167 16.53 16.94 6.38
CA GLY A 167 16.26 15.76 5.55
C GLY A 167 14.94 15.83 4.78
N ASP A 168 14.84 15.05 3.70
CA ASP A 168 13.64 14.87 2.86
C ASP A 168 13.04 13.45 2.96
N ASP A 169 13.49 12.66 3.91
CA ASP A 169 12.93 11.36 4.23
C ASP A 169 11.62 11.47 5.04
N HIS A 170 10.87 10.37 5.09
CA HIS A 170 9.69 10.20 5.94
C HIS A 170 8.69 11.38 5.88
N GLN A 171 8.29 11.75 4.66
CA GLN A 171 7.42 12.91 4.40
C GLN A 171 6.12 12.92 5.22
N ASN A 172 5.53 11.76 5.51
CA ASN A 172 4.34 11.67 6.36
C ASN A 172 4.61 12.13 7.80
N ILE A 173 5.75 11.74 8.39
CA ILE A 173 6.14 12.16 9.74
C ILE A 173 6.34 13.68 9.75
N ARG A 174 7.09 14.21 8.79
CA ARG A 174 7.38 15.65 8.68
C ARG A 174 6.12 16.49 8.47
N ASN A 175 5.19 16.02 7.65
CA ASN A 175 3.90 16.69 7.46
C ASN A 175 3.07 16.66 8.74
N PHE A 176 2.97 15.50 9.39
CA PHE A 176 2.21 15.38 10.64
C PHE A 176 2.81 16.22 11.78
N MET A 177 4.14 16.37 11.85
CA MET A 177 4.79 17.30 12.78
C MET A 177 4.35 18.76 12.55
N LYS A 178 4.05 19.16 11.31
CA LYS A 178 3.62 20.52 10.98
C LYS A 178 2.13 20.72 11.19
N THR A 179 1.29 19.87 10.59
CA THR A 179 -0.16 20.05 10.55
C THR A 179 -0.90 19.34 11.69
N GLY A 180 -0.31 18.30 12.28
CA GLY A 180 -0.97 17.45 13.26
C GLY A 180 -2.28 16.86 12.73
N TRP A 181 -3.21 16.61 13.66
CA TRP A 181 -4.53 16.04 13.36
C TRP A 181 -5.39 16.90 12.43
N GLU A 182 -5.21 18.22 12.40
CA GLU A 182 -5.92 19.10 11.45
C GLU A 182 -5.57 18.80 9.99
N GLY A 183 -4.40 18.20 9.73
CA GLY A 183 -3.97 17.77 8.41
C GLY A 183 -4.46 16.37 8.00
N VAL A 184 -5.13 15.63 8.88
CA VAL A 184 -5.56 14.24 8.64
C VAL A 184 -7.08 14.12 8.82
N PRO A 185 -7.86 14.52 7.79
CA PRO A 185 -9.33 14.59 7.92
C PRO A 185 -10.04 13.24 7.88
N PHE A 186 -9.36 12.15 7.49
CA PHE A 186 -9.95 10.82 7.29
C PHE A 186 -11.18 10.81 6.35
N GLU A 187 -11.11 11.57 5.24
CA GLU A 187 -12.22 11.70 4.28
C GLU A 187 -12.71 10.36 3.70
N ASN A 188 -11.80 9.40 3.53
CA ASN A 188 -12.09 8.06 3.02
C ASN A 188 -12.29 7.01 4.13
N GLY A 189 -12.34 7.43 5.40
CA GLY A 189 -12.46 6.56 6.56
C GLY A 189 -11.11 6.12 7.15
N ILE A 190 -11.19 5.14 8.05
CA ILE A 190 -10.07 4.58 8.82
C ILE A 190 -9.57 3.29 8.17
N ALA A 191 -8.25 3.11 8.10
CA ALA A 191 -7.61 1.97 7.43
C ALA A 191 -7.57 0.69 8.29
N LEU A 192 -8.13 0.72 9.48
CA LEU A 192 -8.12 -0.38 10.44
C LEU A 192 -9.53 -0.76 10.85
N THR A 193 -9.80 -2.06 10.84
CA THR A 193 -11.01 -2.66 11.43
C THR A 193 -10.58 -3.58 12.57
N ARG A 194 -11.19 -3.45 13.75
CA ARG A 194 -10.90 -4.33 14.88
C ARG A 194 -11.22 -5.78 14.52
N LYS A 195 -10.25 -6.68 14.75
CA LYS A 195 -10.48 -8.11 14.65
C LYS A 195 -11.48 -8.53 15.72
N GLN A 196 -12.48 -9.29 15.31
CA GLN A 196 -13.34 -9.96 16.26
C GLN A 196 -12.52 -11.07 16.91
N VAL A 197 -12.15 -10.88 18.17
CA VAL A 197 -11.69 -12.00 18.99
C VAL A 197 -12.94 -12.82 19.27
N GLY A 198 -13.23 -13.78 18.39
CA GLY A 198 -14.18 -14.82 18.74
C GLY A 198 -13.68 -15.46 20.02
N GLU A 199 -14.56 -15.63 21.00
CA GLU A 199 -14.40 -16.66 22.04
C GLU A 199 -14.32 -18.01 21.32
N ASN A 200 -13.19 -18.31 20.70
CA ASN A 200 -12.78 -19.64 20.31
C ASN A 200 -12.17 -20.34 21.54
N GLU A 201 -12.50 -19.88 22.75
CA GLU A 201 -12.48 -20.72 23.92
C GLU A 201 -13.55 -21.78 23.65
N TRP A 202 -13.10 -22.92 23.13
CA TRP A 202 -13.87 -24.15 23.18
C TRP A 202 -14.34 -24.33 24.63
N ASP A 203 -15.59 -23.96 24.91
CA ASP A 203 -16.23 -24.27 26.18
C ASP A 203 -16.41 -25.79 26.22
N ALA A 204 -15.43 -26.48 26.80
CA ALA A 204 -15.45 -27.92 26.99
C ALA A 204 -16.64 -28.39 27.87
N PHE A 205 -17.43 -27.46 28.45
CA PHE A 205 -18.63 -27.74 29.23
C PHE A 205 -19.96 -27.44 28.51
N ALA A 206 -19.93 -26.91 27.28
CA ALA A 206 -21.14 -26.57 26.53
C ALA A 206 -21.99 -27.79 26.10
N GLU A 207 -21.48 -29.02 26.20
CA GLU A 207 -22.24 -30.25 25.90
C GLU A 207 -22.87 -30.93 27.14
N SER A 208 -23.36 -30.17 28.13
CA SER A 208 -24.11 -30.74 29.27
C SER A 208 -25.64 -30.59 29.17
N TRP A 209 -26.19 -30.56 27.95
CA TRP A 209 -27.63 -30.71 27.73
C TRP A 209 -27.92 -31.71 26.61
N ILE A 210 -27.98 -32.99 26.98
CA ILE A 210 -28.83 -33.97 26.31
C ILE A 210 -29.90 -34.36 27.34
N PRO A 211 -31.18 -33.98 27.14
CA PRO A 211 -32.28 -34.33 28.03
C PRO A 211 -32.63 -35.83 28.02
#